data_AF-A0A3N6CF49-F1
#
_entry.id   AF-A0A3N6CF49-F1
#
_cell.length_a   1.000
_cell.length_b   1.000
_cell.length_c   1.000
_cell.angle_alpha   90.00
_cell.angle_beta   90.00
_cell.angle_gamma   90.00
#
_symmetry.space_group_name_H-M   'P 1'
#
loop_
_entity.id
_entity.type
_entity.pdbx_description
1 polymer ?
#
loop_
_entity_poly.entity_id
_entity_poly.type
_entity_poly.pdbx_seq_one_letter_code
_entity_poly.pdbx_strand_id
1 'polypeptide(L)'
;MASVAAMPKSIEITAENLEEELHRLQAQRESLQRELAAVVAHLSSIQTALKALQDLMRTSVAETAPAPAEVSERTDDQPGPVDQAVLAEARDRPTANPRDPEEKQEPKPTVPRAGASPAPAKGQAKYGKLTEQIEKYFAGTGGRVIRARDVAAALGRDTDAGSINAVRSTLDRLVGTSRIQRAGRGLYRANP
;
A
#
# COMPACT_ATOMS: atom_id res chain seq x y z
N MET A 1 18.41 -38.52 -30.92
CA MET A 1 18.81 -38.78 -29.52
C MET A 1 19.45 -37.52 -28.91
N ALA A 2 18.67 -36.47 -28.56
CA ALA A 2 19.22 -35.19 -28.08
C ALA A 2 18.34 -34.49 -27.01
N SER A 3 17.60 -35.26 -26.19
CA SER A 3 16.63 -34.67 -25.25
C SER A 3 16.93 -34.93 -23.76
N VAL A 4 18.02 -35.63 -23.42
CA VAL A 4 18.36 -35.96 -22.02
C VAL A 4 19.33 -34.95 -21.39
N ALA A 5 20.12 -34.21 -22.17
CA ALA A 5 21.10 -33.24 -21.65
C ALA A 5 20.49 -31.88 -21.22
N ALA A 6 19.24 -31.58 -21.58
CA ALA A 6 18.60 -30.29 -21.27
C ALA A 6 17.96 -30.22 -19.87
N MET A 7 17.64 -31.36 -19.26
CA MET A 7 17.04 -31.44 -17.92
C MET A 7 17.95 -30.96 -16.78
N PRO A 8 19.24 -31.35 -16.68
CA PRO A 8 20.09 -30.88 -15.59
C PRO A 8 20.27 -29.36 -15.60
N LYS A 9 20.49 -28.76 -16.78
CA LYS A 9 20.63 -27.30 -16.93
C LYS A 9 19.33 -26.55 -16.59
N SER A 10 18.17 -27.14 -16.85
CA SER A 10 16.88 -26.54 -16.48
C SER A 10 16.66 -26.54 -14.97
N ILE A 11 17.17 -27.55 -14.26
CA ILE A 11 17.11 -27.64 -12.79
C ILE A 11 18.05 -26.59 -12.16
N GLU A 12 19.27 -26.44 -12.68
CA GLU A 12 20.21 -25.39 -12.25
C GLU A 12 19.60 -23.99 -12.40
N ILE A 13 19.06 -23.67 -13.58
CA ILE A 13 18.39 -22.39 -13.83
C ILE A 13 17.20 -22.20 -12.87
N THR A 14 16.44 -23.26 -12.60
CA THR A 14 15.31 -23.18 -11.65
C THR A 14 15.80 -22.96 -10.21
N ALA A 15 16.91 -23.57 -9.81
CA ALA A 15 17.50 -23.38 -8.48
C ALA A 15 18.02 -21.95 -8.32
N GLU A 16 18.75 -21.42 -9.30
CA GLU A 16 19.23 -20.03 -9.33
C GLU A 16 18.05 -19.04 -9.21
N ASN A 17 16.98 -19.24 -9.98
CA ASN A 17 15.78 -18.38 -9.88
C ASN A 17 15.13 -18.43 -8.49
N LEU A 18 15.07 -19.61 -7.86
CA LEU A 18 14.51 -19.74 -6.51
C LEU A 18 15.39 -19.06 -5.46
N GLU A 19 16.71 -19.11 -5.60
CA GLU A 19 17.65 -18.39 -4.72
C GLU A 19 17.52 -16.88 -4.88
N GLU A 20 17.40 -16.38 -6.11
CA GLU A 20 17.12 -14.96 -6.38
C GLU A 20 15.78 -14.51 -5.79
N GLU A 21 14.72 -15.31 -5.95
CA GLU A 21 13.42 -15.04 -5.34
C GLU A 21 13.49 -15.02 -3.81
N LEU A 22 14.26 -15.93 -3.21
CA LEU A 22 14.48 -15.98 -1.77
C LEU A 22 15.16 -14.70 -1.27
N HIS A 23 16.26 -14.27 -1.91
CA HIS A 23 16.95 -13.03 -1.56
C HIS A 23 16.03 -11.81 -1.69
N ARG A 24 15.22 -11.76 -2.77
CA ARG A 24 14.25 -10.68 -2.97
C ARG A 24 13.20 -10.65 -1.84
N LEU A 25 12.66 -11.80 -1.45
CA LEU A 25 11.70 -11.90 -0.36
C LEU A 25 12.30 -11.51 1.00
N GLN A 26 13.56 -11.89 1.26
CA GLN A 26 14.27 -11.48 2.46
C GLN A 26 14.45 -9.96 2.53
N ALA A 27 14.86 -9.32 1.43
CA ALA A 27 14.99 -7.87 1.37
C ALA A 27 13.64 -7.16 1.60
N GLN A 28 12.55 -7.68 1.03
CA GLN A 28 11.20 -7.15 1.26
C GLN A 28 10.78 -7.29 2.72
N ARG A 29 11.05 -8.44 3.35
CA ARG A 29 10.77 -8.66 4.77
C ARG A 29 11.50 -7.64 5.64
N GLU A 30 12.78 -7.40 5.39
CA GLU A 30 13.57 -6.44 6.17
C GLU A 30 13.06 -5.00 6.00
N SER A 31 12.66 -4.63 4.78
CA SER A 31 12.02 -3.32 4.54
C SER A 31 10.75 -3.16 5.36
N LEU A 32 9.85 -4.15 5.30
CA LEU A 32 8.60 -4.14 6.07
C LEU A 32 8.85 -4.11 7.57
N GLN A 33 9.88 -4.81 8.07
CA GLN A 33 10.26 -4.76 9.48
C GLN A 33 10.73 -3.35 9.90
N ARG A 34 11.48 -2.65 9.04
CA ARG A 34 11.88 -1.25 9.30
C ARG A 34 10.69 -0.31 9.30
N GLU A 35 9.74 -0.49 8.37
CA GLU A 35 8.51 0.30 8.33
C GLU A 35 7.66 0.08 9.59
N LEU A 36 7.50 -1.17 10.03
CA LEU A 36 6.80 -1.47 11.28
C LEU A 36 7.49 -0.83 12.49
N ALA A 37 8.82 -0.91 12.57
CA ALA A 37 9.57 -0.26 13.64
C ALA A 37 9.35 1.27 13.64
N ALA A 38 9.32 1.90 12.47
CA ALA A 38 9.02 3.32 12.33
C ALA A 38 7.60 3.67 12.79
N VAL A 39 6.59 2.86 12.43
CA VAL A 39 5.20 3.07 12.88
C VAL A 39 5.08 2.91 14.39
N VAL A 40 5.74 1.92 14.99
CA VAL A 40 5.74 1.72 16.45
C VAL A 40 6.39 2.91 17.15
N ALA A 41 7.52 3.42 16.64
CA ALA A 41 8.16 4.62 17.18
C ALA A 41 7.26 5.87 17.04
N HIS A 42 6.50 5.96 15.94
CA HIS A 42 5.53 7.04 15.76
C HIS A 42 4.38 6.95 16.77
N LEU A 43 3.85 5.74 17.00
CA LEU A 43 2.78 5.52 17.99
C LEU A 43 3.25 5.83 19.41
N SER A 44 4.47 5.44 19.80
CA SER A 44 5.01 5.79 21.12
C SER A 44 5.23 7.30 21.28
N SER A 45 5.66 7.98 20.21
CA SER A 45 5.76 9.45 20.18
C SER A 45 4.39 10.11 20.36
N ILE A 46 3.35 9.66 19.63
CA ILE A 46 1.98 10.15 19.79
C ILE A 46 1.47 9.92 21.22
N GLN A 47 1.68 8.73 21.79
CA GLN A 47 1.27 8.44 23.16
C GLN A 47 1.97 9.35 24.17
N THR A 48 3.27 9.61 23.97
CA THR A 48 4.04 10.53 24.81
C THR A 48 3.51 11.96 24.70
N ALA A 49 3.24 12.42 23.48
CA ALA A 49 2.66 13.74 23.23
C ALA A 49 1.27 13.89 23.84
N LEU A 50 0.40 12.87 23.70
CA LEU A 50 -0.92 12.87 24.32
C LEU A 50 -0.84 12.89 25.84
N LYS A 51 0.10 12.14 26.45
CA LYS A 51 0.33 12.17 27.89
C LYS A 51 0.80 13.55 28.35
N ALA A 52 1.75 14.16 27.65
CA ALA A 52 2.22 15.52 27.95
C ALA A 52 1.08 16.56 27.86
N LEU A 53 0.19 16.44 26.87
CA LEU A 53 -1.00 17.28 26.76
C LEU A 53 -1.99 17.04 27.91
N GLN A 54 -2.21 15.79 28.33
CA GLN A 54 -3.05 15.47 29.48
C GLN A 54 -2.48 16.02 30.80
N ASP A 55 -1.15 15.95 30.99
CA ASP A 55 -0.48 16.51 32.15
C ASP A 55 -0.55 18.05 32.14
N LEU A 56 -0.41 18.69 30.96
CA LEU A 56 -0.63 20.14 30.81
C LEU A 56 -2.08 20.53 31.15
N MET A 57 -3.06 19.75 30.72
CA MET A 57 -4.48 19.98 31.06
C MET A 57 -4.76 19.79 32.54
N ARG A 58 -4.03 18.93 33.24
CA ARG A 58 -4.16 18.73 34.70
C ARG A 58 -3.45 19.83 35.49
N THR A 59 -2.26 20.25 35.04
CA THR A 59 -1.51 21.32 35.71
C THR A 59 -2.17 22.69 35.53
N SER A 60 -2.80 22.94 34.37
CA SER A 60 -3.56 24.19 34.16
C SER A 60 -4.80 24.31 35.06
N VAL A 61 -5.36 23.19 35.53
CA VAL A 61 -6.45 23.17 36.51
C VAL A 61 -5.94 23.34 37.95
N ALA A 62 -4.69 22.98 38.23
CA ALA A 62 -4.08 23.11 39.56
C ALA A 62 -3.53 24.52 39.86
N GLU A 63 -3.26 25.34 38.83
CA GLU A 63 -2.73 26.71 38.97
C GLU A 63 -3.80 27.75 39.38
N THR A 64 -5.05 27.33 39.66
CA THR A 64 -6.13 28.20 40.16
C THR A 64 -6.32 28.12 41.70
N ALA A 65 -5.41 27.49 42.43
CA ALA A 65 -5.38 27.58 43.89
C ALA A 65 -4.46 28.74 44.33
N PRO A 66 -4.94 29.74 45.11
CA PRO A 66 -4.11 30.86 45.51
C PRO A 66 -3.14 30.41 46.60
N ALA A 67 -1.83 30.56 46.36
CA ALA A 67 -0.83 30.52 47.41
C ALA A 67 -0.54 31.96 47.89
N PRO A 68 -0.39 32.20 49.22
CA PRO A 68 -0.23 33.54 49.77
C PRO A 68 1.13 34.14 49.43
N ALA A 69 1.14 35.47 49.33
CA ALA A 69 2.33 36.29 49.19
C ALA A 69 3.37 36.01 50.29
N GLU A 70 4.62 35.82 49.90
CA GLU A 70 5.74 36.31 50.69
C GLU A 70 6.70 37.13 49.82
N VAL A 71 6.88 38.35 50.30
CA VAL A 71 7.77 39.40 49.83
C VAL A 71 9.20 39.02 50.24
N SER A 72 10.17 39.19 49.34
CA SER A 72 11.54 39.42 49.79
C SER A 72 12.27 40.34 48.81
N GLU A 73 12.61 41.51 49.34
CA GLU A 73 13.30 42.62 48.69
C GLU A 73 14.81 42.34 48.49
N ARG A 74 15.34 42.95 47.42
CA ARG A 74 16.68 43.56 47.21
C ARG A 74 17.95 42.79 47.59
N THR A 75 18.86 42.70 46.61
CA THR A 75 20.14 43.46 46.66
C THR A 75 20.65 43.76 45.25
N ASP A 76 21.05 45.02 45.02
CA ASP A 76 21.82 45.60 43.91
C ASP A 76 23.06 44.77 43.50
N ASP A 77 23.36 44.72 42.20
CA ASP A 77 24.61 45.28 41.62
C ASP A 77 24.63 45.12 40.07
N GLN A 78 24.90 46.22 39.35
CA GLN A 78 25.28 46.30 37.93
C GLN A 78 26.51 47.23 37.88
N PRO A 79 27.51 47.10 36.96
CA PRO A 79 27.33 47.21 35.49
C PRO A 79 28.30 46.35 34.62
N GLY A 80 28.08 46.31 33.30
CA GLY A 80 29.00 45.75 32.27
C GLY A 80 30.20 46.66 31.94
N PRO A 81 30.91 46.59 30.77
CA PRO A 81 30.70 45.78 29.53
C PRO A 81 32.01 45.16 28.93
N VAL A 82 31.92 44.35 27.85
CA VAL A 82 32.82 44.45 26.65
C VAL A 82 32.35 43.56 25.48
N ASP A 83 32.36 44.20 24.31
CA ASP A 83 32.35 43.70 22.93
C ASP A 83 33.04 42.35 22.63
N GLN A 84 32.45 41.51 21.77
CA GLN A 84 32.86 41.44 20.36
C GLN A 84 32.04 40.45 19.51
N ALA A 85 31.79 40.91 18.29
CA ALA A 85 31.13 40.30 17.14
C ALA A 85 31.59 38.89 16.75
N VAL A 86 30.67 38.10 16.18
CA VAL A 86 30.79 37.67 14.77
C VAL A 86 29.44 37.27 14.14
N LEU A 87 29.25 37.77 12.92
CA LEU A 87 28.24 37.45 11.92
C LEU A 87 28.03 35.94 11.70
N ALA A 88 26.79 35.53 11.35
CA ALA A 88 26.54 34.74 10.14
C ALA A 88 25.05 34.67 9.78
N GLU A 89 24.79 34.96 8.51
CA GLU A 89 23.53 35.03 7.76
C GLU A 89 22.53 33.87 7.94
N ALA A 90 21.26 34.21 8.15
CA ALA A 90 20.12 33.32 7.94
C ALA A 90 19.59 33.51 6.51
N ARG A 91 19.87 32.54 5.63
CA ARG A 91 19.32 32.46 4.27
C ARG A 91 17.96 31.76 4.23
N ASP A 92 17.11 32.35 3.40
CA ASP A 92 16.07 31.77 2.56
C ASP A 92 14.96 30.89 3.16
N ARG A 93 13.77 31.49 3.20
CA ARG A 93 12.48 30.81 3.08
C ARG A 93 12.02 30.89 1.62
N PRO A 94 11.50 29.79 1.04
CA PRO A 94 10.50 29.92 -0.02
C PRO A 94 9.09 29.65 0.53
N THR A 95 8.28 30.69 0.49
CA THR A 95 6.82 30.70 0.59
C THR A 95 6.17 29.97 -0.58
N ALA A 96 5.12 29.21 -0.28
CA ALA A 96 4.17 28.67 -1.23
C ALA A 96 3.35 29.78 -1.93
N ASN A 97 2.98 29.55 -3.19
CA ASN A 97 1.69 30.00 -3.69
C ASN A 97 1.22 29.14 -4.89
N PRO A 98 -0.03 28.63 -4.89
CA PRO A 98 -0.65 27.93 -6.02
C PRO A 98 -1.60 28.85 -6.80
N ARG A 99 -1.58 28.78 -8.14
CA ARG A 99 -2.68 29.21 -9.02
C ARG A 99 -2.76 28.34 -10.28
N ASP A 100 -3.92 27.72 -10.47
CA ASP A 100 -4.47 27.01 -11.64
C ASP A 100 -4.60 27.92 -12.91
N PRO A 101 -5.32 27.53 -13.99
CA PRO A 101 -5.14 26.42 -14.95
C PRO A 101 -5.22 26.92 -16.42
N GLU A 102 -4.66 26.22 -17.42
CA GLU A 102 -5.20 26.31 -18.80
C GLU A 102 -4.76 25.16 -19.74
N GLU A 103 -5.78 24.37 -20.06
CA GLU A 103 -6.10 23.59 -21.26
C GLU A 103 -5.32 23.84 -22.57
N LYS A 104 -4.78 22.75 -23.19
CA LYS A 104 -5.15 22.28 -24.56
C LYS A 104 -4.29 21.10 -25.08
N GLN A 105 -5.02 20.02 -25.39
CA GLN A 105 -4.96 19.19 -26.62
C GLN A 105 -3.70 18.36 -26.97
N GLU A 106 -3.92 17.03 -26.86
CA GLU A 106 -3.52 15.89 -27.73
C GLU A 106 -2.77 16.15 -29.06
N PRO A 107 -1.90 15.23 -29.56
CA PRO A 107 -2.31 13.85 -29.86
C PRO A 107 -1.30 12.69 -29.60
N LYS A 108 -1.87 11.47 -29.70
CA LYS A 108 -1.34 10.09 -29.59
C LYS A 108 0.13 9.86 -29.98
N PRO A 109 0.74 8.79 -29.42
CA PRO A 109 0.91 7.61 -30.27
C PRO A 109 0.45 6.29 -29.62
N THR A 110 -0.14 5.46 -30.47
CA THR A 110 -0.34 4.02 -30.34
C THR A 110 0.92 3.30 -29.87
N VAL A 111 0.83 2.60 -28.74
CA VAL A 111 1.74 1.50 -28.38
C VAL A 111 0.95 0.18 -28.38
N PRO A 112 1.36 -0.84 -29.13
CA PRO A 112 0.79 -2.17 -29.03
C PRO A 112 1.20 -2.75 -27.67
N ARG A 113 0.21 -3.03 -26.80
CA ARG A 113 0.45 -3.71 -25.52
C ARG A 113 0.70 -5.20 -25.78
N ALA A 114 1.91 -5.51 -26.22
CA ALA A 114 2.45 -6.85 -26.28
C ALA A 114 2.91 -7.29 -24.87
N GLY A 115 2.73 -8.58 -24.58
CA GLY A 115 3.51 -9.30 -23.58
C GLY A 115 2.92 -9.35 -22.18
N ALA A 116 1.83 -10.10 -22.01
CA ALA A 116 1.56 -10.75 -20.74
C ALA A 116 2.72 -11.72 -20.45
N SER A 117 3.53 -11.45 -19.42
CA SER A 117 4.51 -12.42 -18.91
C SER A 117 3.78 -13.68 -18.42
N PRO A 118 4.21 -14.89 -18.82
CA PRO A 118 3.62 -16.12 -18.32
C PRO A 118 4.14 -16.41 -16.91
N ALA A 119 3.30 -16.20 -15.90
CA ALA A 119 3.54 -16.64 -14.52
C ALA A 119 3.38 -18.19 -14.42
N PRO A 120 3.99 -18.85 -13.40
CA PRO A 120 4.44 -20.23 -13.48
C PRO A 120 3.31 -21.28 -13.45
N ALA A 121 3.60 -22.43 -14.05
CA ALA A 121 2.68 -23.54 -14.33
C ALA A 121 1.94 -24.14 -13.10
N LYS A 122 2.42 -23.93 -11.86
CA LYS A 122 1.72 -24.38 -10.63
C LYS A 122 0.48 -23.55 -10.30
N GLY A 123 0.48 -22.26 -10.66
CA GLY A 123 -0.70 -21.42 -10.56
C GLY A 123 -1.76 -21.83 -11.58
N GLN A 124 -1.33 -22.20 -12.79
CA GLN A 124 -2.23 -22.52 -13.91
C GLN A 124 -3.19 -23.65 -13.59
N ALA A 125 -2.76 -24.69 -12.85
CA ALA A 125 -3.66 -25.77 -12.42
C ALA A 125 -4.76 -25.30 -11.45
N LYS A 126 -4.42 -24.39 -10.52
CA LYS A 126 -5.40 -23.81 -9.59
C LYS A 126 -6.31 -22.79 -10.29
N TYR A 127 -5.76 -21.97 -11.20
CA TYR A 127 -6.51 -21.04 -12.03
C TYR A 127 -7.43 -21.77 -13.00
N GLY A 128 -7.02 -22.91 -13.57
CA GLY A 128 -7.85 -23.76 -14.43
C GLY A 128 -9.05 -24.31 -13.66
N LYS A 129 -8.82 -24.92 -12.49
CA LYS A 129 -9.90 -25.40 -11.62
C LYS A 129 -10.85 -24.28 -11.17
N LEU A 130 -10.33 -23.09 -10.86
CA LEU A 130 -11.16 -21.93 -10.51
C LEU A 130 -11.99 -21.46 -11.73
N THR A 131 -11.41 -21.48 -12.92
CA THR A 131 -12.09 -21.11 -14.16
C THR A 131 -13.26 -22.05 -14.43
N GLU A 132 -13.05 -23.36 -14.35
CA GLU A 132 -14.10 -24.39 -14.51
C GLU A 132 -15.23 -24.22 -13.49
N GLN A 133 -14.90 -23.93 -12.23
CA GLN A 133 -15.89 -23.70 -11.17
C GLN A 133 -16.73 -22.45 -11.44
N ILE A 134 -16.09 -21.36 -11.90
CA ILE A 134 -16.77 -20.12 -12.26
C ILE A 134 -17.68 -20.35 -13.46
N GLU A 135 -17.20 -21.02 -14.52
CA GLU A 135 -18.01 -21.35 -15.70
C GLU A 135 -19.22 -22.21 -15.33
N LYS A 136 -19.03 -23.23 -14.49
CA LYS A 136 -20.12 -24.08 -13.99
C LYS A 136 -21.18 -23.28 -13.21
N TYR A 137 -20.74 -22.31 -12.39
CA TYR A 137 -21.65 -21.44 -11.65
C TYR A 137 -22.43 -20.50 -12.59
N PHE A 138 -21.78 -19.93 -13.60
CA PHE A 138 -22.43 -19.04 -14.56
C PHE A 138 -23.41 -19.77 -15.49
N ALA A 139 -23.13 -21.04 -15.83
CA ALA A 139 -24.07 -21.90 -16.57
C ALA A 139 -25.37 -22.14 -15.79
N GLY A 140 -25.31 -22.23 -14.46
CA GLY A 140 -26.49 -22.43 -13.60
C GLY A 140 -27.26 -21.16 -13.20
N THR A 141 -26.72 -19.97 -13.46
CA THR A 141 -27.31 -18.71 -12.97
C THR A 141 -28.18 -17.97 -13.98
N GLY A 142 -28.25 -18.45 -15.23
CA GLY A 142 -29.23 -18.02 -16.24
C GLY A 142 -29.08 -16.57 -16.70
N GLY A 143 -27.84 -16.09 -16.87
CA GLY A 143 -27.58 -14.74 -17.38
C GLY A 143 -27.79 -13.61 -16.36
N ARG A 144 -27.97 -13.93 -15.07
CA ARG A 144 -28.00 -12.92 -14.00
C ARG A 144 -26.70 -12.12 -13.95
N VAL A 145 -26.85 -10.85 -13.57
CA VAL A 145 -25.71 -9.94 -13.34
C VAL A 145 -25.23 -10.13 -11.90
N ILE A 146 -24.01 -10.62 -11.74
CA ILE A 146 -23.43 -11.02 -10.44
C ILE A 146 -22.10 -10.31 -10.24
N ARG A 147 -21.80 -9.88 -9.00
CA ARG A 147 -20.48 -9.30 -8.67
C ARG A 147 -19.45 -10.39 -8.41
N ALA A 148 -18.18 -10.07 -8.64
CA ALA A 148 -17.07 -10.99 -8.33
C ALA A 148 -17.06 -11.46 -6.87
N ARG A 149 -17.50 -10.59 -5.94
CA ARG A 149 -17.64 -10.95 -4.52
C ARG A 149 -18.72 -12.01 -4.30
N ASP A 150 -19.87 -11.89 -4.96
CA ASP A 150 -20.97 -12.85 -4.81
C ASP A 150 -20.60 -14.20 -5.43
N VAL A 151 -19.84 -14.20 -6.53
CA VAL A 151 -19.26 -15.42 -7.11
C VAL A 151 -18.26 -16.06 -6.12
N ALA A 152 -17.40 -15.27 -5.49
CA ALA A 152 -16.48 -15.78 -4.49
C ALA A 152 -17.22 -16.38 -3.29
N ALA A 153 -18.27 -15.72 -2.80
CA ALA A 153 -19.11 -16.23 -1.71
C ALA A 153 -19.84 -17.53 -2.09
N ALA A 154 -20.42 -17.61 -3.30
CA ALA A 154 -21.07 -18.82 -3.80
C ALA A 154 -20.10 -20.00 -3.96
N LEU A 155 -18.82 -19.73 -4.20
CA LEU A 155 -17.76 -20.73 -4.26
C LEU A 155 -17.10 -21.02 -2.90
N GLY A 156 -17.51 -20.34 -1.82
CA GLY A 156 -16.92 -20.46 -0.48
C GLY A 156 -15.48 -19.94 -0.40
N ARG A 157 -15.14 -18.95 -1.23
CA ARG A 157 -13.79 -18.38 -1.39
C ARG A 157 -13.72 -16.88 -1.06
N ASP A 158 -14.68 -16.36 -0.31
CA ASP A 158 -14.70 -14.97 0.16
C ASP A 158 -13.94 -14.77 1.49
N THR A 159 -13.16 -15.77 1.90
CA THR A 159 -12.34 -15.78 3.13
C THR A 159 -11.29 -14.69 3.16
N ASP A 160 -10.77 -14.29 2.00
CA ASP A 160 -9.70 -13.30 1.90
C ASP A 160 -9.87 -12.41 0.66
N ALA A 161 -9.40 -11.16 0.76
CA ALA A 161 -9.45 -10.19 -0.34
C ALA A 161 -8.64 -10.66 -1.57
N GLY A 162 -7.61 -11.50 -1.36
CA GLY A 162 -6.82 -12.11 -2.43
C GLY A 162 -7.65 -13.06 -3.30
N SER A 163 -8.47 -13.90 -2.68
CA SER A 163 -9.36 -14.85 -3.36
C SER A 163 -10.43 -14.12 -4.16
N ILE A 164 -10.99 -13.02 -3.65
CA ILE A 164 -11.92 -12.16 -4.39
C ILE A 164 -11.23 -11.51 -5.60
N ASN A 165 -9.99 -11.04 -5.44
CA ASN A 165 -9.21 -10.47 -6.54
C ASN A 165 -8.79 -11.52 -7.59
N ALA A 166 -8.53 -12.76 -7.18
CA ALA A 166 -8.26 -13.89 -8.08
C ALA A 166 -9.50 -14.24 -8.91
N VAL A 167 -10.69 -14.27 -8.29
CA VAL A 167 -11.97 -14.46 -8.99
C VAL A 167 -12.21 -13.32 -9.99
N ARG A 168 -12.05 -12.05 -9.57
CA ARG A 168 -12.16 -10.89 -10.46
C ARG A 168 -11.21 -10.98 -11.65
N SER A 169 -9.95 -11.31 -11.42
CA SER A 169 -8.93 -11.43 -12.48
C SER A 169 -9.23 -12.59 -13.45
N THR A 170 -9.89 -13.65 -12.97
CA THR A 170 -10.33 -14.77 -13.81
C THR A 170 -11.57 -14.38 -14.62
N LEU A 171 -12.52 -13.65 -14.02
CA LEU A 171 -13.67 -13.09 -14.73
C LEU A 171 -13.25 -12.11 -15.82
N ASP A 172 -12.29 -11.23 -15.55
CA ASP A 172 -11.77 -10.28 -16.56
C ASP A 172 -11.10 -11.03 -17.73
N ARG A 173 -10.42 -12.16 -17.47
CA ARG A 173 -9.89 -13.05 -18.53
C ARG A 173 -11.00 -13.71 -19.34
N LEU A 174 -12.04 -14.20 -18.68
CA LEU A 174 -13.21 -14.82 -19.34
C LEU A 174 -14.02 -13.80 -20.16
N VAL A 175 -14.02 -12.54 -19.74
CA VAL A 175 -14.55 -11.43 -20.53
C VAL A 175 -13.67 -11.19 -21.77
N GLY A 176 -12.35 -11.22 -21.62
CA GLY A 176 -11.41 -11.13 -22.74
C GLY A 176 -11.56 -12.26 -23.76
N THR A 177 -11.98 -13.46 -23.34
CA THR A 177 -12.25 -14.61 -24.22
C THR A 177 -13.71 -14.73 -24.66
N SER A 178 -14.55 -13.71 -24.41
CA SER A 178 -15.97 -13.64 -24.80
C SER A 178 -16.87 -14.74 -24.21
N ARG A 179 -16.44 -15.40 -23.13
CA ARG A 179 -17.25 -16.40 -22.42
C ARG A 179 -18.21 -15.77 -21.41
N ILE A 180 -17.83 -14.62 -20.88
CA ILE A 180 -18.61 -13.82 -19.92
C ILE A 180 -18.66 -12.38 -20.45
N GLN A 181 -19.72 -11.64 -20.13
CA GLN A 181 -19.82 -10.22 -20.47
C GLN A 181 -19.80 -9.34 -19.23
N ARG A 182 -19.19 -8.16 -19.37
CA ARG A 182 -19.15 -7.14 -18.31
C ARG A 182 -20.37 -6.23 -18.46
N ALA A 183 -21.30 -6.31 -17.51
CA ALA A 183 -22.52 -5.51 -17.50
C ALA A 183 -22.32 -4.13 -16.84
N GLY A 184 -21.21 -3.92 -16.14
CA GLY A 184 -20.88 -2.65 -15.47
C GLY A 184 -19.64 -2.75 -14.59
N ARG A 185 -19.38 -1.73 -13.76
CA ARG A 185 -18.23 -1.71 -12.84
C ARG A 185 -18.36 -2.86 -11.81
N GLY A 186 -17.56 -3.91 -12.00
CA GLY A 186 -17.52 -5.07 -11.12
C GLY A 186 -18.74 -6.01 -11.23
N LEU A 187 -19.50 -5.88 -12.32
CA LEU A 187 -20.71 -6.66 -12.60
C LEU A 187 -20.49 -7.51 -13.85
N TYR A 188 -20.77 -8.81 -13.73
CA TYR A 188 -20.52 -9.81 -14.77
C TYR A 188 -21.79 -10.60 -15.05
N ARG A 189 -22.03 -10.95 -16.31
CA ARG A 189 -23.15 -11.81 -16.74
C ARG A 189 -22.63 -12.92 -17.66
N ALA A 190 -23.27 -14.08 -17.63
CA ALA A 190 -23.01 -15.12 -18.62
C ALA A 190 -23.35 -14.58 -20.03
N ASN A 191 -22.52 -14.93 -21.02
CA ASN A 191 -22.85 -14.66 -22.43
C ASN A 191 -23.93 -15.68 -22.85
N PRO A 192 -25.09 -15.26 -23.38
CA PRO A 192 -26.11 -16.18 -23.88
C PRO A 192 -25.66 -16.96 -25.12
#